data_AF-A0AAI7ZFK8-F1
#
_entry.id   AF-A0AAI7ZFK8-F1
#
_cell.length_a   1.000
_cell.length_b   1.000
_cell.length_c   1.000
_cell.angle_alpha   90.00
_cell.angle_beta   90.00
_cell.angle_gamma   90.00
#
_symmetry.space_group_name_H-M   'P 1'
#
loop_
_entity.id
_entity.type
_entity.pdbx_description
1 polymer ?
#
loop_
_entity_poly.entity_id
_entity_poly.type
_entity_poly.pdbx_seq_one_letter_code
_entity_poly.pdbx_strand_id
1 'polypeptide(L)'
;MLLTALFGGAVASAHADTPRAEIATQVKTYASKDGIKASTLRYGPREKNQALIQVTDSDSAIDKKILLATTTATEKDTRYTVQLNGRPYVLLILSGSAGELYVPGSPNPAWVRYDEYLSGQSNPEHYLTDYEQQGKP
;
A
#
# COMPACT_ATOMS: atom_id res chain seq x y z
N MET A 1 62.42 -23.25 1.93
CA MET A 1 61.55 -22.12 2.33
C MET A 1 60.45 -22.02 1.29
N LEU A 2 59.23 -22.40 1.68
CA LEU A 2 58.04 -22.41 0.81
C LEU A 2 57.32 -21.07 1.03
N LEU A 3 57.14 -20.25 -0.02
CA LEU A 3 56.37 -19.02 0.07
C LEU A 3 55.11 -19.14 -0.78
N THR A 4 54.01 -19.43 -0.11
CA THR A 4 52.65 -19.43 -0.63
C THR A 4 52.16 -17.99 -0.71
N ALA A 5 51.69 -17.53 -1.87
CA ALA A 5 50.98 -16.25 -1.99
C ALA A 5 49.54 -16.55 -2.41
N LEU A 6 48.60 -16.22 -1.52
CA LEU A 6 47.16 -16.38 -1.68
C LEU A 6 46.61 -15.42 -2.74
N PHE A 7 45.77 -15.94 -3.63
CA PHE A 7 44.88 -15.16 -4.49
C PHE A 7 43.72 -14.62 -3.66
N GLY A 8 43.63 -13.30 -3.49
CA GLY A 8 42.47 -12.61 -2.92
C GLY A 8 41.39 -12.42 -3.98
N GLY A 9 40.35 -13.25 -3.98
CA GLY A 9 39.16 -13.06 -4.80
C GLY A 9 38.23 -12.02 -4.17
N ALA A 10 38.05 -10.88 -4.84
CA ALA A 10 37.01 -9.92 -4.51
C ALA A 10 35.64 -10.52 -4.85
N VAL A 11 34.83 -10.84 -3.84
CA VAL A 11 33.42 -11.16 -4.03
C VAL A 11 32.66 -9.87 -4.29
N ALA A 12 32.40 -9.57 -5.56
CA ALA A 12 31.46 -8.52 -5.93
C ALA A 12 30.05 -8.98 -5.53
N SER A 13 29.48 -8.38 -4.49
CA SER A 13 28.08 -8.57 -4.13
C SER A 13 27.21 -8.02 -5.24
N ALA A 14 26.73 -8.90 -6.13
CA ALA A 14 25.68 -8.58 -7.07
C ALA A 14 24.39 -8.30 -6.27
N HIS A 15 24.09 -7.04 -6.01
CA HIS A 15 22.71 -6.64 -5.69
C HIS A 15 21.90 -6.90 -6.96
N ALA A 16 21.18 -8.01 -6.99
CA ALA A 16 20.16 -8.22 -8.00
C ALA A 16 19.11 -7.13 -7.80
N ASP A 17 19.08 -6.16 -8.72
CA ASP A 17 17.98 -5.20 -8.82
C ASP A 17 16.69 -6.01 -8.99
N THR A 18 15.93 -6.12 -7.90
CA THR A 18 14.60 -6.71 -7.97
C THR A 18 13.77 -5.81 -8.87
N PRO A 19 13.17 -6.33 -9.95
CA PRO A 19 12.37 -5.50 -10.86
C PRO A 19 11.31 -4.75 -10.06
N ARG A 20 11.25 -3.44 -10.26
CA ARG A 20 10.28 -2.58 -9.59
C ARG A 20 8.87 -3.07 -9.88
N ALA A 21 8.03 -3.10 -8.85
CA ALA A 21 6.66 -3.60 -9.00
C ALA A 21 5.87 -2.75 -10.01
N GLU A 22 5.12 -3.40 -10.89
CA GLU A 22 4.16 -2.71 -11.75
C GLU A 22 3.08 -2.03 -10.89
N ILE A 23 2.73 -0.77 -11.17
CA ILE A 23 1.69 -0.04 -10.43
C ILE A 23 0.66 0.59 -11.35
N ALA A 24 -0.46 1.08 -10.79
CA ALA A 24 -1.36 1.95 -11.56
C ALA A 24 -0.71 3.34 -11.80
N THR A 25 -1.19 4.03 -12.83
CA THR A 25 -0.71 5.37 -13.21
C THR A 25 -1.22 6.49 -12.29
N GLN A 26 -2.09 6.17 -11.34
CA GLN A 26 -2.70 7.15 -10.45
C GLN A 26 -3.02 6.51 -9.10
N VAL A 27 -2.74 7.26 -8.03
CA VAL A 27 -3.25 6.96 -6.69
C VAL A 27 -4.67 7.51 -6.58
N LYS A 28 -5.61 6.69 -6.11
CA LYS A 28 -6.98 7.14 -5.83
C LYS A 28 -7.13 7.42 -4.35
N THR A 29 -7.49 8.66 -4.03
CA THR A 29 -7.71 9.11 -2.65
C THR A 29 -9.19 9.33 -2.40
N TYR A 30 -9.66 8.82 -1.26
CA TYR A 30 -11.02 8.94 -0.78
C TYR A 30 -10.97 9.65 0.57
N ALA A 31 -11.81 10.65 0.77
CA ALA A 31 -11.82 11.46 1.99
C ALA A 31 -13.18 11.37 2.68
N SER A 32 -13.17 11.33 4.01
CA SER A 32 -14.35 11.49 4.85
C SER A 32 -14.59 12.96 5.18
N LYS A 33 -15.78 13.26 5.72
CA LYS A 33 -16.15 14.63 6.12
C LYS A 33 -15.32 15.17 7.29
N ASP A 34 -14.85 14.29 8.17
CA ASP A 34 -14.02 14.58 9.33
C ASP A 34 -12.51 14.57 9.01
N GLY A 35 -12.13 14.38 7.74
CA GLY A 35 -10.76 14.60 7.26
C GLY A 35 -9.90 13.34 7.14
N ILE A 36 -10.38 12.17 7.56
CA ILE A 36 -9.70 10.89 7.37
C ILE A 36 -9.61 10.59 5.87
N LYS A 37 -8.45 10.14 5.41
CA LYS A 37 -8.23 9.78 4.01
C LYS A 37 -7.81 8.32 3.88
N ALA A 38 -8.29 7.68 2.83
CA ALA A 38 -7.80 6.40 2.35
C ALA A 38 -7.28 6.58 0.92
N SER A 39 -5.98 6.38 0.72
CA SER A 39 -5.34 6.39 -0.59
C SER A 39 -5.06 4.97 -1.03
N THR A 40 -5.32 4.66 -2.30
CA THR A 40 -5.14 3.32 -2.87
C THR A 40 -4.34 3.37 -4.17
N LEU A 41 -3.47 2.38 -4.38
CA LEU A 41 -2.66 2.23 -5.58
C LEU A 41 -2.60 0.74 -5.97
N ARG A 42 -2.99 0.39 -7.20
CA ARG A 42 -2.82 -1.00 -7.69
C ARG A 42 -1.35 -1.40 -7.59
N TYR A 43 -1.08 -2.59 -7.07
CA TYR A 43 0.25 -3.14 -6.87
C TYR A 43 0.39 -4.49 -7.59
N GLY A 44 1.36 -4.57 -8.49
CA GLY A 44 1.58 -5.69 -9.38
C GLY A 44 0.57 -5.81 -10.52
N PRO A 45 0.67 -6.90 -11.31
CA PRO A 45 -0.26 -7.22 -12.39
C PRO A 45 -1.72 -7.25 -11.92
N ARG A 46 -2.67 -6.90 -12.80
CA ARG A 46 -4.09 -6.77 -12.45
C ARG A 46 -4.67 -8.08 -11.89
N GLU A 47 -4.28 -9.21 -12.46
CA GLU A 47 -4.68 -10.55 -12.09
C GLU A 47 -4.27 -10.97 -10.68
N LYS A 48 -3.27 -10.28 -10.07
CA LYS A 48 -2.90 -10.52 -8.67
C LYS A 48 -3.89 -9.92 -7.68
N ASN A 49 -4.75 -9.01 -8.12
CA ASN A 49 -5.76 -8.36 -7.28
C ASN A 49 -5.15 -7.80 -5.99
N GLN A 50 -4.09 -7.01 -6.13
CA GLN A 50 -3.36 -6.40 -5.03
C GLN A 50 -3.35 -4.88 -5.17
N ALA A 51 -3.43 -4.20 -4.04
CA ALA A 51 -3.31 -2.76 -3.95
C ALA A 51 -2.57 -2.38 -2.68
N LEU A 52 -1.79 -1.31 -2.74
CA LEU A 52 -1.34 -0.60 -1.57
C LEU A 52 -2.48 0.29 -1.07
N ILE A 53 -2.64 0.36 0.25
CA ILE A 53 -3.61 1.24 0.92
C ILE A 53 -2.92 1.98 2.07
N GLN A 54 -3.14 3.27 2.16
CA GLN A 54 -2.66 4.12 3.25
C GLN A 54 -3.84 4.87 3.83
N VAL A 55 -3.93 4.86 5.15
CA VAL A 55 -4.91 5.65 5.90
C VAL A 55 -4.17 6.79 6.57
N THR A 56 -4.63 8.02 6.42
CA THR A 56 -4.04 9.20 7.07
C THR A 56 -5.08 9.99 7.84
N ASP A 57 -4.61 10.76 8.83
CA ASP A 57 -5.42 11.61 9.68
C ASP A 57 -6.46 10.84 10.50
N SER A 58 -6.17 9.56 10.79
CA SER A 58 -7.08 8.61 11.47
C SER A 58 -6.83 8.44 12.96
N ASP A 59 -5.68 8.90 13.47
CA ASP A 59 -5.21 8.69 14.85
C ASP A 59 -5.23 7.20 15.29
N SER A 60 -5.04 6.29 14.34
CA SER A 60 -5.05 4.84 14.57
C SER A 60 -3.65 4.25 14.52
N ALA A 61 -3.51 3.00 14.98
CA ALA A 61 -2.22 2.28 14.92
C ALA A 61 -1.70 2.05 13.49
N ILE A 62 -2.53 2.23 12.47
CA ILE A 62 -2.18 2.12 11.06
C ILE A 62 -2.01 3.49 10.38
N ASP A 63 -2.16 4.60 11.12
CA ASP A 63 -2.06 5.94 10.55
C ASP A 63 -0.72 6.13 9.84
N LYS A 64 -0.79 6.66 8.61
CA LYS A 64 0.32 6.90 7.67
C LYS A 64 1.04 5.64 7.19
N LYS A 65 0.71 4.45 7.69
CA LYS A 65 1.31 3.21 7.20
C LYS A 65 0.73 2.83 5.85
N ILE A 66 1.60 2.45 4.92
CA ILE A 66 1.20 1.87 3.64
C ILE A 66 1.16 0.34 3.81
N LEU A 67 -0.02 -0.24 3.60
CA LEU A 67 -0.29 -1.66 3.78
C LEU A 67 -0.58 -2.31 2.43
N LEU A 68 -0.13 -3.55 2.25
CA LEU A 68 -0.55 -4.38 1.12
C LEU A 68 -1.92 -4.98 1.40
N ALA A 69 -2.86 -4.74 0.50
CA ALA A 69 -4.21 -5.29 0.51
C ALA A 69 -4.43 -6.26 -0.65
N THR A 70 -5.22 -7.30 -0.38
CA THR A 70 -5.90 -8.07 -1.44
C THR A 70 -7.21 -7.37 -1.76
N THR A 71 -7.49 -7.18 -3.05
CA THR A 71 -8.75 -6.62 -3.54
C THR A 71 -9.69 -7.74 -3.98
N THR A 72 -10.95 -7.69 -3.56
CA THR A 72 -11.98 -8.63 -4.01
C THR A 72 -13.18 -7.86 -4.51
N ALA A 73 -13.46 -7.98 -5.81
CA ALA A 73 -14.65 -7.40 -6.43
C ALA A 73 -15.83 -8.35 -6.26
N THR A 74 -16.99 -7.78 -5.92
CA THR A 74 -18.30 -8.42 -5.91
C THR A 74 -19.19 -7.73 -6.94
N GLU A 75 -20.43 -8.19 -7.09
CA GLU A 75 -21.42 -7.50 -7.94
C GLU A 75 -21.75 -6.08 -7.44
N LYS A 76 -21.48 -5.79 -6.16
CA LYS A 76 -21.90 -4.54 -5.50
C LYS A 76 -20.74 -3.63 -5.13
N ASP A 77 -19.61 -4.22 -4.76
CA ASP A 77 -18.52 -3.51 -4.11
C ASP A 77 -17.14 -4.09 -4.45
N THR A 78 -16.09 -3.34 -4.13
CA THR A 78 -14.72 -3.84 -4.06
C THR A 78 -14.22 -3.70 -2.63
N ARG A 79 -13.68 -4.79 -2.09
CA ARG A 79 -13.17 -4.87 -0.71
C ARG A 79 -11.67 -4.95 -0.70
N TYR A 80 -11.04 -4.16 0.17
CA TYR A 80 -9.61 -4.12 0.40
C TYR A 80 -9.31 -4.76 1.74
N THR A 81 -8.71 -5.94 1.72
CA THR A 81 -8.40 -6.73 2.91
C THR A 81 -6.91 -6.71 3.17
N VAL A 82 -6.51 -6.20 4.34
CA VAL A 82 -5.11 -6.17 4.81
C VAL A 82 -4.89 -7.24 5.88
N GLN A 83 -3.62 -7.53 6.18
CA GLN A 83 -3.27 -8.36 7.33
C GLN A 83 -2.94 -7.47 8.53
N LEU A 84 -3.76 -7.54 9.58
CA LEU A 84 -3.49 -6.88 10.87
C LEU A 84 -3.34 -7.93 11.95
N ASN A 85 -2.22 -7.89 12.68
CA ASN A 85 -1.90 -8.85 13.74
C ASN A 85 -2.06 -10.32 13.29
N GLY A 86 -1.65 -10.62 12.04
CA GLY A 86 -1.75 -11.96 11.45
C GLY A 86 -3.15 -12.41 11.05
N ARG A 87 -4.14 -11.51 11.05
CA ARG A 87 -5.53 -11.82 10.68
C ARG A 87 -6.01 -10.94 9.53
N PRO A 88 -6.84 -11.48 8.61
CA PRO A 88 -7.43 -10.69 7.56
C PRO A 88 -8.39 -9.66 8.16
N TYR A 89 -8.28 -8.42 7.71
CA TYR A 89 -9.08 -7.31 8.16
C TYR A 89 -9.55 -6.49 6.96
N VAL A 90 -10.87 -6.36 6.79
CA VAL A 90 -11.45 -5.53 5.71
C VAL A 90 -11.31 -4.09 6.12
N LEU A 91 -10.45 -3.35 5.44
CA LEU A 91 -10.13 -1.97 5.76
C LEU A 91 -11.00 -0.98 4.98
N LEU A 92 -11.26 -1.25 3.71
CA LEU A 92 -12.03 -0.35 2.84
C LEU A 92 -13.00 -1.16 1.97
N ILE A 93 -14.24 -0.71 1.89
CA ILE A 93 -15.26 -1.21 0.98
C ILE A 93 -15.69 -0.05 0.09
N LEU A 94 -15.59 -0.20 -1.23
CA LEU A 94 -15.99 0.83 -2.20
C LEU A 94 -17.12 0.33 -3.09
N SER A 95 -18.17 1.14 -3.23
CA SER A 95 -19.25 0.98 -4.20
C SER A 95 -19.28 2.20 -5.10
N GLY A 96 -18.76 2.08 -6.31
CA GLY A 96 -18.58 3.22 -7.23
C GLY A 96 -17.53 4.21 -6.71
N SER A 97 -17.94 5.46 -6.48
CA SER A 97 -17.04 6.54 -6.06
C SER A 97 -17.02 6.80 -4.54
N ALA A 98 -17.70 5.98 -3.73
CA ALA A 98 -17.78 6.16 -2.28
C ALA A 98 -17.82 4.81 -1.56
N GLY A 99 -17.73 4.84 -0.23
CA GLY A 99 -17.91 3.66 0.59
C GLY A 99 -17.49 3.85 2.04
N GLU A 100 -17.10 2.75 2.66
CA GLU A 100 -16.87 2.66 4.10
C GLU A 100 -15.42 2.30 4.40
N LEU A 101 -14.80 3.11 5.26
CA LEU A 101 -13.45 2.91 5.79
C LEU A 101 -13.55 2.44 7.24
N TYR A 102 -13.06 1.22 7.50
CA TYR A 102 -13.09 0.57 8.81
C TYR A 102 -11.77 0.79 9.53
N VAL A 103 -11.59 1.97 10.13
CA VAL A 103 -10.35 2.30 10.87
C VAL A 103 -10.22 1.43 12.14
N PRO A 104 -9.11 0.69 12.34
CA PRO A 104 -8.92 -0.11 13.56
C PRO A 104 -8.99 0.75 14.82
N GLY A 105 -9.83 0.34 15.78
CA GLY A 105 -10.05 1.07 17.03
C GLY A 105 -11.18 2.10 16.97
N SER A 106 -11.70 2.42 15.78
CA SER A 106 -12.92 3.23 15.65
C SER A 106 -14.17 2.38 15.88
N PRO A 107 -15.18 2.85 16.64
CA PRO A 107 -16.42 2.12 16.86
C PRO A 107 -17.31 2.06 15.62
N ASN A 108 -17.19 3.03 14.71
CA ASN A 108 -18.01 3.13 13.49
C ASN A 108 -17.12 3.31 12.25
N PRO A 109 -17.53 2.78 11.08
CA PRO A 109 -16.85 3.06 9.83
C PRO A 109 -17.00 4.53 9.44
N ALA A 110 -15.95 5.10 8.86
CA ALA A 110 -16.01 6.43 8.26
C ALA A 110 -16.54 6.32 6.83
N TRP A 111 -17.55 7.13 6.49
CA TRP A 111 -17.99 7.25 5.10
C TRP A 111 -16.98 8.09 4.32
N VAL A 112 -16.42 7.52 3.26
CA VAL A 112 -15.43 8.17 2.39
C VAL A 112 -15.93 8.30 0.97
N ARG A 113 -15.51 9.34 0.26
CA ARG A 113 -15.83 9.57 -1.16
C ARG A 113 -14.57 9.95 -1.92
N TYR A 114 -14.51 9.54 -3.18
CA TYR A 114 -13.43 9.87 -4.10
C TYR A 114 -13.22 11.38 -4.15
N ASP A 115 -11.96 11.77 -3.99
CA ASP A 115 -11.51 13.14 -4.05
C ASP A 115 -10.51 13.28 -5.21
N GLU A 116 -10.98 13.94 -6.28
CA GLU A 116 -10.20 14.13 -7.50
C GLU A 116 -8.97 15.02 -7.26
N TYR A 117 -9.12 16.06 -6.44
CA TYR A 117 -8.05 17.00 -6.16
C TYR A 117 -6.91 16.34 -5.38
N LEU A 118 -7.23 15.55 -4.35
CA LEU A 118 -6.23 14.80 -3.58
C LEU A 118 -5.60 13.69 -4.42
N SER A 119 -6.37 13.04 -5.28
CA SER A 119 -5.86 12.02 -6.19
C SER A 119 -4.90 12.60 -7.23
N GLY A 120 -5.17 13.80 -7.74
CA GLY A 120 -4.32 14.49 -8.72
C GLY A 120 -3.00 15.04 -8.14
N GLN A 121 -2.93 15.26 -6.83
CA GLN A 121 -1.69 15.68 -6.15
C GLN A 121 -0.75 14.52 -5.80
N SER A 122 -1.24 13.29 -5.89
CA SER A 122 -0.49 12.12 -5.46
C SER A 122 0.45 11.64 -6.56
N ASN A 123 1.66 11.23 -6.18
CA ASN A 123 2.64 10.64 -7.10
C ASN A 123 2.71 9.11 -6.89
N PRO A 124 2.28 8.27 -7.86
CA PRO A 124 2.29 6.82 -7.72
C PRO A 124 3.67 6.23 -7.45
N GLU A 125 4.71 6.80 -8.08
CA GLU A 125 6.07 6.31 -7.93
C GLU A 125 6.65 6.65 -6.56
N HIS A 126 6.35 7.84 -6.03
CA HIS A 126 6.71 8.19 -4.65
C HIS A 126 6.01 7.27 -3.67
N TYR A 127 4.72 7.01 -3.87
CA TYR A 127 3.91 6.14 -3.02
C TYR A 127 4.45 4.70 -2.98
N LEU A 128 4.87 4.16 -4.11
CA LEU A 128 5.53 2.85 -4.16
C LEU A 128 6.87 2.86 -3.41
N THR A 129 7.68 3.90 -3.63
CA THR A 129 8.96 4.06 -2.92
C THR A 129 8.78 4.11 -1.41
N ASP A 130 7.79 4.85 -0.92
CA ASP A 130 7.48 4.95 0.51
C ASP A 130 7.14 3.56 1.08
N TYR A 131 6.34 2.76 0.37
CA TYR A 131 6.01 1.39 0.78
C TYR A 131 7.24 0.48 0.82
N GLU A 132 8.09 0.53 -0.20
CA GLU A 132 9.31 -0.29 -0.28
C GLU A 132 10.34 0.10 0.79
N GLN A 133 10.37 1.38 1.19
CA GLN A 133 11.27 1.88 2.23
C GLN A 133 10.74 1.61 3.64
N GLN A 134 9.43 1.64 3.85
CA GLN A 134 8.80 1.38 5.16
C GLN A 134 9.18 0.01 5.74
N GLY A 135 9.40 -0.99 4.89
CA GLY A 135 9.76 -2.36 5.31
C GLY A 135 11.26 -2.60 5.49
N LYS A 136 12.11 -1.59 5.25
CA LYS A 136 13.57 -1.71 5.39
C LYS A 136 13.98 -1.37 6.84
N PRO A 137 14.95 -2.10 7.42
CA PRO A 137 15.46 -1.85 8.76
C PRO A 137 16.22 -0.53 8.88
#